data_AF-A0A527Y709-F1
#
_entry.id   AF-A0A527Y709-F1
#
_cell.length_a   1.000
_cell.length_b   1.000
_cell.length_c   1.000
_cell.angle_alpha   90.00
_cell.angle_beta   90.00
_cell.angle_gamma   90.00
#
_symmetry.space_group_name_H-M   'P 1'
#
loop_
_entity.id
_entity.type
_entity.pdbx_description
1 polymer ?
#
loop_
_entity_poly.entity_id
_entity_poly.type
_entity_poly.pdbx_seq_one_letter_code
_entity_poly.pdbx_strand_id
1 'polypeptide(L)' 'MFAGFRATSLQLDGTTIFARVGGTGPPLLLLHGFPETHLMWRDIAVA' A
#
# COMPACT_ATOMS: atom_id res chain seq x y z
N MET A 1 9.42 0.91 8.77
CA MET A 1 9.12 1.73 7.57
C MET A 1 7.62 1.92 7.31
N PHE A 2 6.76 0.94 7.58
CA PHE A 2 5.32 1.18 7.78
C PHE A 2 4.85 0.43 9.03
N ALA A 3 4.98 1.05 10.21
CA ALA A 3 4.49 0.46 11.45
C ALA A 3 2.95 0.45 11.42
N GLY A 4 2.30 -0.61 11.91
CA GLY A 4 0.84 -0.74 11.90
C GLY A 4 0.21 -1.16 10.55
N PHE A 5 0.97 -1.20 9.45
CA PHE A 5 0.48 -1.73 8.17
C PHE A 5 0.89 -3.19 7.96
N ARG A 6 -0.07 -4.07 7.64
CA ARG A 6 0.22 -5.43 7.16
C ARG A 6 0.62 -5.44 5.69
N ALA A 7 1.55 -6.31 5.32
CA ALA A 7 1.82 -6.62 3.92
C ALA A 7 0.80 -7.63 3.39
N THR A 8 0.39 -7.48 2.14
CA THR A 8 -0.53 -8.42 1.49
C THR A 8 -0.24 -8.52 0.00
N SER A 9 -0.42 -9.71 -0.54
CA SER A 9 -0.41 -9.98 -1.97
C SER A 9 -1.82 -10.40 -2.38
N LEU A 10 -2.46 -9.58 -3.20
CA LEU A 10 -3.82 -9.80 -3.70
C LEU A 10 -3.73 -10.57 -5.01
N GLN A 11 -4.35 -11.74 -5.07
CA GLN A 11 -4.50 -12.49 -6.30
C GLN A 11 -5.69 -11.95 -7.08
N LEU A 12 -5.45 -11.52 -8.31
CA LEU A 12 -6.44 -11.02 -9.25
C LEU A 12 -6.35 -11.83 -10.55
N ASP A 13 -7.31 -11.65 -11.44
CA ASP A 13 -7.31 -12.33 -12.73
C ASP A 13 -6.10 -11.90 -13.57
N GLY A 14 -5.12 -12.81 -13.68
CA GLY A 14 -3.91 -12.62 -14.49
C GLY A 14 -2.78 -11.83 -13.83
N THR A 15 -2.89 -11.43 -12.55
CA THR A 15 -1.79 -10.74 -11.86
C THR A 15 -1.87 -10.85 -10.33
N THR A 16 -0.73 -10.57 -9.67
CA THR A 16 -0.65 -10.43 -8.22
C THR A 16 -0.24 -8.99 -7.89
N ILE A 17 -1.03 -8.31 -7.07
CA ILE A 17 -0.73 -6.94 -6.61
C ILE A 17 -0.25 -6.96 -5.16
N PHE A 18 0.92 -6.41 -4.91
CA PHE A 18 1.42 -6.17 -3.56
C PHE A 18 0.84 -4.86 -2.99
N ALA A 19 0.42 -4.88 -1.73
CA ALA A 19 -0.04 -3.70 -1.01
C ALA A 19 0.37 -3.71 0.47
N ARG A 20 0.41 -2.52 1.07
CA ARG A 20 0.44 -2.30 2.53
C ARG A 20 -0.93 -1.79 2.97
N VAL A 21 -1.53 -2.43 3.97
CA VAL A 21 -2.89 -2.10 4.45
C VAL A 21 -2.86 -1.84 5.95
N GLY A 22 -3.43 -0.71 6.37
CA GLY A 22 -3.46 -0.25 7.77
C GLY A 22 -4.40 0.94 7.93
N GLY A 23 -4.58 1.39 9.18
CA GLY A 23 -5.49 2.49 9.54
C GLY A 23 -6.96 2.08 9.69
N THR A 24 -7.79 3.06 10.05
CA THR A 24 -9.26 2.93 10.19
C THR A 24 -9.95 4.15 9.59
N GLY A 25 -11.21 4.00 9.17
CA GLY A 25 -11.99 5.07 8.53
C GLY A 25 -12.33 4.76 7.07
N PRO A 26 -12.77 5.77 6.28
CA PRO A 26 -13.07 5.60 4.86
C PRO A 26 -11.85 5.08 4.07
N PRO A 27 -12.05 4.16 3.11
CA PRO A 27 -10.95 3.56 2.36
C PRO A 27 -10.27 4.58 1.44
N LEU A 28 -8.94 4.56 1.41
CA LEU A 28 -8.08 5.36 0.52
C LEU A 28 -7.08 4.44 -0.18
N LEU A 29 -6.98 4.57 -1.51
CA LEU A 29 -5.98 3.87 -2.32
C LEU A 29 -4.88 4.85 -2.75
N LEU A 30 -3.62 4.52 -2.43
CA LEU A 30 -2.45 5.27 -2.87
C LEU A 30 -1.71 4.48 -3.95
N LEU A 31 -1.63 5.05 -5.16
CA LEU A 31 -0.90 4.47 -6.29
C LEU A 31 0.42 5.24 -6.45
N HIS A 32 1.53 4.51 -6.60
CA HIS A 32 2.83 5.14 -6.85
C HIS A 32 3.00 5.52 -8.33
N GLY A 33 3.98 6.37 -8.60
CA GLY A 33 4.39 6.74 -9.96
C GLY A 33 5.68 6.06 -10.41
N PHE A 34 6.17 6.47 -11.58
CA PHE A 34 7.50 6.14 -12.08
C PHE A 34 8.53 7.19 -11.57
N PRO A 35 9.76 6.80 -11.19
CA PRO A 35 10.35 5.46 -11.19
C PRO A 35 10.29 4.79 -9.80
N GLU A 36 9.23 5.02 -9.04
CA GLU A 36 9.15 4.65 -7.62
C GLU A 36 8.32 3.37 -7.37
N THR A 37 8.17 3.02 -6.09
CA THR A 37 7.27 1.97 -5.60
C THR A 37 6.36 2.56 -4.51
N HIS A 38 5.50 1.74 -3.91
CA HIS A 38 4.68 2.13 -2.75
C HIS A 38 5.48 2.78 -1.59
N LEU A 39 6.81 2.58 -1.53
CA LEU A 39 7.68 3.20 -0.53
C LEU A 39 7.72 4.74 -0.61
N MET A 40 7.29 5.37 -1.71
CA MET A 40 7.19 6.83 -1.79
C MET A 40 6.20 7.41 -0.77
N TRP A 41 5.22 6.60 -0.34
CA TRP A 41 4.20 7.01 0.61
C TRP A 41 4.59 6.81 2.07
N ARG A 42 5.76 6.23 2.37
CA ARG A 42 6.16 5.81 3.73
C ARG A 42 6.14 6.93 4.78
N ASP A 43 6.37 8.17 4.35
CA ASP A 43 6.50 9.32 5.25
C ASP A 43 5.14 10.02 5.50
N ILE A 44 4.11 9.67 4.71
CA ILE A 44 2.75 10.26 4.78
C ILE A 44 1.72 9.23 5.27
N ALA A 45 1.90 7.96 4.90
CA ALA A 45 1.02 6.88 5.32
C ALA A 45 1.31 6.45 6.76
N VAL A 46 0.46 6.91 7.68
CA VAL A 46 0.48 6.57 9.11
C VAL A 46 -0.76 5.76 9.44
N ALA A 47 -0.58 4.63 10.14
CA ALA A 47 -1.65 3.71 10.53
C ALA A 47 -2.20 4.03 11.93
#